data_AF-A0A9P7J491-F1
#
_entry.id   AF-A0A9P7J491-F1
#
_cell.length_a   1.000
_cell.length_b   1.000
_cell.length_c   1.000
_cell.angle_alpha   90.00
_cell.angle_beta   90.00
_cell.angle_gamma   90.00
#
_symmetry.space_group_name_H-M   'P 1'
#
loop_
_entity.id
_entity.type
_entity.pdbx_description
1 polymer ?
#
loop_
_entity_poly.entity_id
_entity_poly.type
_entity_poly.pdbx_seq_one_letter_code
_entity_poly.pdbx_strand_id
1 'polypeptide(L)' 'LCKSCQGEEGLLWCLTCSGDHSWCHACILTAHQSLPFHKIQQWNRKCFCDTSLTQLGYIWHLGHRGQPCP' A
#
# COMPACT_ATOMS: atom_id res chain seq x y z
N LEU A 1 -2.68 8.61 12.21
CA LEU A 1 -2.07 7.29 12.47
C LEU A 1 -2.53 6.30 11.41
N CYS A 2 -1.74 5.28 11.10
CA CYS A 2 -2.07 4.18 10.20
C CYS A 2 -3.26 3.40 10.75
N LYS A 3 -4.29 3.17 9.94
CA LYS A 3 -5.50 2.48 10.39
C LYS A 3 -5.29 1.02 10.77
N SER A 4 -4.25 0.38 10.21
CA SER A 4 -4.00 -1.05 10.42
C SER A 4 -3.16 -1.33 11.66
N CYS A 5 -2.01 -0.66 11.81
CA CYS A 5 -1.10 -0.92 12.92
C CYS A 5 -1.18 0.11 14.05
N GLN A 6 -1.76 1.29 13.79
CA GLN A 6 -1.85 2.44 14.71
C GLN A 6 -0.52 2.97 15.26
N GLY A 7 0.63 2.37 14.92
CA GLY A 7 1.96 2.74 15.42
C GLY A 7 2.74 3.72 14.55
N GLU A 8 2.32 3.93 13.30
CA GLU A 8 3.03 4.79 12.34
C GLU A 8 2.09 5.82 11.70
N GLU A 9 2.66 6.82 11.02
CA GLU A 9 1.86 7.80 10.28
C GLU A 9 1.22 7.18 9.03
N GLY A 10 -0.05 7.53 8.78
CA GLY A 10 -0.86 6.99 7.68
C GLY A 10 -0.86 7.91 6.46
N LEU A 11 0.28 8.04 5.78
CA LEU A 11 0.48 9.00 4.69
C LEU A 11 0.07 8.50 3.30
N LEU A 12 -0.26 7.21 3.17
CA LEU A 12 -0.55 6.58 1.89
C LEU A 12 -2.03 6.21 1.79
N TRP A 13 -2.66 6.63 0.69
CA TRP A 13 -4.08 6.48 0.42
C TRP A 13 -4.30 5.60 -0.79
N CYS A 14 -5.03 4.50 -0.62
CA CYS A 14 -5.49 3.71 -1.75
C CYS A 14 -6.86 4.23 -2.21
N LEU A 15 -6.95 4.74 -3.44
CA LEU A 15 -8.18 5.30 -4.01
C LEU A 15 -9.13 4.23 -4.56
N THR A 16 -8.68 2.98 -4.65
CA THR A 16 -9.47 1.86 -5.19
C THR A 16 -10.13 1.03 -4.07
N CYS A 17 -9.49 0.93 -2.91
CA CYS A 17 -10.06 0.25 -1.75
C CYS A 17 -11.27 1.02 -1.20
N SER A 18 -12.24 0.30 -0.64
CA SER A 18 -13.35 0.90 0.11
C SER A 18 -12.96 1.16 1.57
N GLY A 19 -13.57 2.18 2.19
CA GLY A 19 -13.35 2.54 3.60
C GLY A 19 -12.17 3.49 3.81
N ASP A 20 -11.67 3.58 5.05
CA ASP A 20 -10.67 4.58 5.43
C ASP A 20 -9.36 4.49 4.64
N HIS A 21 -8.79 5.64 4.32
CA HIS A 21 -7.68 5.75 3.39
C HIS A 21 -6.30 5.98 4.04
N SER A 22 -6.08 5.78 5.34
CA SER A 22 -4.78 6.10 5.97
C SER A 22 -3.88 4.87 6.25
N TRP A 23 -2.87 4.65 5.41
CA TRP A 23 -1.93 3.54 5.56
C TRP A 23 -0.50 4.03 5.75
N CYS A 24 0.28 3.35 6.61
CA CYS A 24 1.73 3.46 6.59
C CYS A 24 2.31 2.60 5.46
N HIS A 25 3.59 2.80 5.18
CA HIS A 25 4.32 2.10 4.11
C HIS A 25 4.28 0.57 4.24
N ALA A 26 4.59 0.02 5.41
CA ALA A 26 4.55 -1.43 5.59
C ALA A 26 3.14 -2.01 5.44
N CYS A 27 2.14 -1.39 6.07
CA CYS A 27 0.77 -1.89 6.03
C CYS A 27 0.15 -1.81 4.64
N ILE A 28 0.47 -0.78 3.84
CA ILE A 28 -0.09 -0.69 2.49
C ILE A 28 0.45 -1.80 1.59
N LEU A 29 1.74 -2.14 1.69
CA LEU A 29 2.33 -3.22 0.89
C LEU A 29 1.75 -4.58 1.28
N THR A 30 1.59 -4.85 2.58
CA THR A 30 0.99 -6.10 3.07
C THR A 30 -0.47 -6.23 2.69
N ALA A 31 -1.27 -5.17 2.88
CA ALA A 31 -2.71 -5.22 2.59
C ALA A 31 -3.02 -5.35 1.09
N HIS A 32 -2.11 -4.91 0.21
CA HIS A 32 -2.30 -4.94 -1.23
C HIS A 32 -1.53 -6.06 -1.93
N GLN A 33 -1.08 -7.09 -1.20
CA GLN A 33 -0.31 -8.20 -1.77
C GLN A 33 -0.98 -8.90 -2.95
N SER A 34 -2.31 -9.01 -2.94
CA SER A 34 -3.11 -9.61 -4.01
C SER A 34 -3.82 -8.58 -4.91
N LEU A 35 -3.51 -7.29 -4.75
CA LEU A 35 -4.20 -6.16 -5.39
C LEU A 35 -3.21 -5.19 -6.07
N PRO A 36 -2.35 -5.68 -6.98
CA PRO A 36 -1.18 -4.95 -7.50
C PRO A 36 -1.54 -3.68 -8.30
N PHE A 37 -2.76 -3.58 -8.81
CA PHE A 37 -3.20 -2.50 -9.70
C PHE A 37 -4.02 -1.40 -9.02
N HIS A 38 -4.12 -1.43 -7.70
CA HIS A 38 -4.82 -0.39 -6.96
C HIS A 38 -4.10 0.96 -7.08
N LYS A 39 -4.87 2.04 -7.28
CA LYS A 39 -4.33 3.39 -7.40
C LYS A 39 -3.99 3.95 -6.02
N ILE A 40 -2.75 4.41 -5.85
CA ILE A 40 -2.25 4.93 -4.57
C ILE A 40 -1.90 6.41 -4.71
N GLN A 41 -2.14 7.19 -3.65
CA GLN A 41 -1.59 8.53 -3.49
C GLN A 41 -0.78 8.61 -2.20
N GLN A 42 0.22 9.48 -2.19
CA GLN A 42 1.03 9.77 -1.01
C GLN A 42 0.91 11.24 -0.64
N TRP A 43 0.70 11.52 0.64
CA TRP A 43 0.82 12.85 1.19
C TRP A 43 2.29 13.27 1.24
N ASN A 44 2.66 14.32 0.48
CA ASN A 44 4.03 14.83 0.42
C ASN A 44 4.27 16.06 1.33
N ARG A 45 3.42 16.25 2.35
CA ARG A 45 3.35 17.45 3.24
C ARG A 45 2.71 18.69 2.62
N LYS A 46 2.33 18.66 1.34
CA LYS A 46 1.62 19.77 0.67
C LYS A 46 0.32 19.32 0.01
N CYS A 47 0.35 18.21 -0.71
CA CYS A 47 -0.80 17.63 -1.36
C CYS A 47 -0.65 16.10 -1.49
N PHE A 48 -1.72 15.45 -1.92
CA PHE A 48 -1.66 14.07 -2.37
C PHE A 48 -1.13 14.04 -3.81
N CYS A 49 -0.07 13.27 -4.01
CA CYS A 49 0.49 13.00 -5.33
C CYS A 49 0.35 11.52 -5.66
N ASP A 50 0.16 11.22 -6.94
CA ASP A 50 0.08 9.85 -7.43
C ASP A 50 1.38 9.09 -7.14
N THR A 51 1.22 7.86 -6.68
CA THR A 51 2.29 6.87 -6.53
C THR A 51 1.72 5.50 -6.89
N SER A 52 2.57 4.49 -6.90
CA SER A 52 2.17 3.12 -7.18
C SER A 52 2.77 2.19 -6.13
N LEU A 53 2.15 1.02 -5.96
CA LEU A 53 2.73 -0.03 -5.13
C LEU A 53 4.17 -0.32 -5.55
N THR A 54 4.45 -0.40 -6.85
CA THR A 54 5.82 -0.62 -7.39
C THR A 54 6.79 0.48 -6.97
N GLN A 55 6.40 1.76 -7.04
CA GLN A 55 7.24 2.88 -6.57
C GLN A 55 7.49 2.84 -5.06
N LEU A 56 6.58 2.23 -4.31
CA LEU A 56 6.73 2.00 -2.87
C LEU A 56 7.57 0.74 -2.56
N GLY A 57 8.09 0.02 -3.56
CA GLY A 57 8.89 -1.19 -3.36
C GLY A 57 8.08 -2.47 -3.26
N TYR A 58 6.82 -2.46 -3.73
CA TYR A 58 6.02 -3.67 -3.84
C TYR A 58 6.66 -4.67 -4.81
N ILE A 59 6.69 -5.92 -4.37
CA ILE A 59 7.12 -7.06 -5.18
C ILE A 59 5.88 -7.89 -5.47
N TRP A 60 5.58 -8.08 -6.75
CA TRP A 60 4.45 -8.91 -7.16
C TRP A 60 4.88 -10.36 -7.29
N HIS A 61 4.47 -11.19 -6.34
CA HIS A 61 4.65 -12.63 -6.40
C HIS A 61 3.59 -13.25 -7.32
N LEU A 62 4.01 -13.81 -8.47
CA LEU A 62 3.13 -14.47 -9.44
C LEU A 62 3.00 -15.97 -9.11
N GLY A 63 1.97 -16.34 -8.33
CA GLY A 63 1.89 -17.64 -7.61
C GLY A 63 2.28 -17.44 -6.14
N HIS A 64 2.07 -18.30 -5.13
CA HIS A 64 2.58 -19.69 -5.00
C HIS A 64 1.93 -20.44 -3.81
N ARG A 65 1.02 -21.41 -4.05
CA ARG A 65 0.39 -22.26 -3.00
C ARG A 65 1.35 -23.34 -2.43
N GLY A 66 2.55 -22.95 -2.02
CA GLY A 66 3.57 -23.85 -1.48
C GLY A 66 4.97 -23.24 -1.36
N GLN A 67 5.23 -22.13 -2.10
CA GLN A 67 6.46 -21.31 -2.08
C GLN A 67 7.73 -22.10 -2.54
N PRO A 68 8.81 -21.50 -3.07
CA PRO A 68 9.21 -20.10 -3.01
C PRO A 68 9.26 -19.40 -4.37
N CYS A 69 9.10 -18.08 -4.29
CA CYS A 69 9.73 -17.01 -5.08
C CYS A 69 9.10 -15.70 -4.62
N PRO A 70 9.77 -14.55 -4.82
CA PRO A 70 11.05 -14.08 -4.26
C PRO A 70 11.14 -14.03 -2.72
#